data_AF-A0A1F2QN45-F1
#
_entry.id   AF-A0A1F2QN45-F1
#
_cell.length_a   1.000
_cell.length_b   1.000
_cell.length_c   1.000
_cell.angle_alpha   90.00
_cell.angle_beta   90.00
_cell.angle_gamma   90.00
#
_symmetry.space_group_name_H-M   'P 1'
#
loop_
_entity.id
_entity.type
_entity.pdbx_description
1 polymer ?
#
loop_
_entity_poly.entity_id
_entity_poly.type
_entity_poly.pdbx_seq_one_letter_code
_entity_poly.pdbx_strand_id
1 'polypeptide(L)'
;MRLVRFLPGALMLVPTLLFAQAQGRIKGVVTDAGTGKRIAGAKVVLTCPEISNFRRELVTDEKGGFATLIVDATKQYLFHVEAQGYQPVEQMNKPLIGGQTLELSFPLKSVQEVMSEAQQKILDQPGIKEAREAQELLDDGKVEEARAKFAQAVALKPDLYVAWLMQGDIDQKAGKNDDAIMAAEKCLAIKPEFPQCLALMMNAAQAKGDKATYDKYAERYKAANPTDPTLYYNEAVGFLNKGDDAKAKPLLEKALEADPKYADAMFQLGMVYFRMGDTAKAKEMLQNFLTMAPSHKEAPTATEMLKYM
;
A
#
# COMPACT_ATOMS: atom_id res chain seq x y z
N MET A 1 -9.98 107.27 -0.09
CA MET A 1 -10.89 106.14 -0.40
C MET A 1 -10.10 104.85 -0.31
N ARG A 2 -10.24 104.10 0.80
CA ARG A 2 -10.07 102.63 0.99
C ARG A 2 -9.83 102.33 2.48
N LEU A 3 -10.87 101.84 3.15
CA LEU A 3 -10.76 101.19 4.46
C LEU A 3 -10.24 99.76 4.26
N VAL A 4 -9.23 99.36 5.05
CA VAL A 4 -8.78 97.97 5.18
C VAL A 4 -9.44 97.40 6.43
N ARG A 5 -10.28 96.38 6.26
CA ARG A 5 -10.92 95.63 7.34
C ARG A 5 -10.14 94.32 7.55
N PHE A 6 -9.56 94.15 8.73
CA PHE A 6 -9.00 92.87 9.19
C PHE A 6 -10.15 91.92 9.59
N LEU A 7 -10.16 90.71 9.03
CA LEU A 7 -10.97 89.58 9.51
C LEU A 7 -10.10 88.69 10.40
N PRO A 8 -10.52 88.32 11.62
CA PRO A 8 -9.85 87.28 12.40
C PRO A 8 -10.32 85.90 11.92
N GLY A 9 -9.39 85.05 11.49
CA GLY A 9 -9.66 83.66 11.14
C GLY A 9 -9.92 82.83 12.38
N ALA A 10 -11.12 82.26 12.49
CA ALA A 10 -11.47 81.29 13.53
C ALA A 10 -10.85 79.92 13.20
N LEU A 11 -9.99 79.44 14.09
CA LEU A 11 -9.40 78.11 14.03
C LEU A 11 -10.45 77.08 14.51
N MET A 12 -11.11 76.38 13.59
CA MET A 12 -11.99 75.26 13.94
C MET A 12 -11.15 74.01 14.29
N LEU A 13 -11.10 73.66 15.57
CA LEU A 13 -10.71 72.32 16.02
C LEU A 13 -11.86 71.36 15.71
N VAL A 14 -11.70 70.53 14.68
CA VAL A 14 -12.59 69.39 14.44
C VAL A 14 -12.15 68.28 15.38
N PRO A 15 -12.96 67.88 16.38
CA PRO A 15 -12.62 66.74 17.20
C PRO A 15 -12.77 65.49 16.35
N THR A 16 -11.67 64.88 15.97
CA THR A 16 -11.68 63.52 15.42
C THR A 16 -12.20 62.61 16.52
N LEU A 17 -13.46 62.18 16.41
CA LEU A 17 -13.98 61.06 17.17
C LEU A 17 -13.09 59.85 16.85
N LEU A 18 -12.14 59.58 17.74
CA LEU A 18 -11.48 58.29 17.83
C LEU A 18 -12.58 57.29 18.17
N PHE A 19 -13.22 56.72 17.14
CA PHE A 19 -13.94 55.47 17.32
C PHE A 19 -12.94 54.52 17.96
N ALA A 20 -13.18 54.14 19.21
CA ALA A 20 -12.47 53.06 19.85
C ALA A 20 -12.63 51.85 18.93
N GLN A 21 -11.62 51.61 18.09
CA GLN A 21 -11.61 50.44 17.23
C GLN A 21 -11.85 49.26 18.15
N ALA A 22 -12.83 48.42 17.83
CA ALA A 22 -13.14 47.22 18.59
C ALA A 22 -11.98 46.25 18.42
N GLN A 23 -10.84 46.53 19.04
CA GLN A 23 -9.63 45.76 18.92
C GLN A 23 -9.74 44.52 19.81
N GLY A 24 -9.23 43.39 19.31
CA GLY A 24 -9.20 42.13 20.04
C GLY A 24 -7.80 41.55 20.08
N ARG A 25 -7.39 41.03 21.23
CA ARG A 25 -6.11 40.32 21.40
C ARG A 25 -6.35 38.83 21.22
N ILE A 26 -5.44 38.17 20.52
CA ILE A 26 -5.46 36.72 20.35
C ILE A 26 -4.09 36.19 20.74
N LYS A 27 -4.12 35.11 21.50
CA LYS A 27 -2.98 34.23 21.72
C LYS A 27 -3.38 32.84 21.30
N GLY A 28 -2.46 32.12 20.68
CA GLY A 28 -2.70 30.75 20.30
C GLY A 28 -1.47 29.91 20.53
N VAL A 29 -1.70 28.61 20.68
CA VAL A 29 -0.61 27.64 20.76
C VAL A 29 -0.87 26.48 19.82
N VAL A 30 0.18 26.04 19.14
CA VAL A 30 0.13 24.92 18.21
C VAL A 30 0.83 23.73 18.86
N THR A 31 0.16 22.58 18.86
CA THR A 31 0.64 21.35 19.51
C THR A 31 0.46 20.15 18.60
N ASP A 32 1.28 19.13 18.82
CA ASP A 32 1.05 17.79 18.30
C ASP A 32 -0.16 17.16 19.01
N ALA A 33 -1.14 16.67 18.26
CA ALA A 33 -2.38 16.12 18.81
C ALA A 33 -2.16 14.81 19.59
N GLY A 34 -1.19 13.99 19.17
CA GLY A 34 -0.91 12.69 19.79
C GLY A 34 -0.02 12.80 21.03
N THR A 35 0.99 13.66 20.99
CA THR A 35 2.00 13.78 22.07
C THR A 35 1.80 15.00 22.97
N GLY A 36 0.98 15.98 22.55
CA GLY A 36 0.81 17.27 23.25
C GLY A 36 2.02 18.20 23.16
N LYS A 37 3.10 17.80 22.47
CA LYS A 37 4.32 18.58 22.32
C LYS A 37 4.05 19.88 21.57
N ARG A 38 4.67 20.99 22.01
CA ARG A 38 4.60 22.29 21.32
C ARG A 38 5.29 22.23 19.96
N ILE A 39 4.68 22.84 18.94
CA ILE A 39 5.22 22.88 17.57
C ILE A 39 5.75 24.29 17.28
N ALA A 40 7.07 24.42 17.28
CA ALA A 40 7.76 25.65 16.88
C ALA A 40 7.83 25.78 15.35
N GLY A 41 7.84 27.02 14.84
CA GLY A 41 7.96 27.27 13.40
C GLY A 41 6.71 26.95 12.57
N ALA A 42 5.57 26.64 13.20
CA ALA A 42 4.30 26.45 12.51
C ALA A 42 3.81 27.79 11.93
N LYS A 43 3.34 27.77 10.68
CA LYS A 43 2.79 28.94 10.01
C LYS A 43 1.30 29.08 10.35
N VAL A 44 0.89 30.28 10.76
CA VAL A 44 -0.49 30.62 11.10
C VAL A 44 -0.94 31.75 10.17
N VAL A 45 -1.85 31.45 9.25
CA VAL A 45 -2.39 32.41 8.28
C VAL A 45 -3.82 32.77 8.70
N LEU A 46 -4.03 34.05 8.98
CA LEU A 46 -5.34 34.60 9.32
C LEU A 46 -5.91 35.30 8.08
N THR A 47 -7.15 34.96 7.72
CA THR A 47 -7.93 35.67 6.71
C THR A 47 -9.30 36.05 7.27
N CYS A 48 -9.98 37.02 6.66
CA CYS A 48 -11.33 37.41 7.05
C CYS A 48 -12.24 37.36 5.83
N PRO A 49 -13.25 36.47 5.77
CA PRO A 49 -14.16 36.38 4.63
C PRO A 49 -14.88 37.69 4.31
N GLU A 50 -15.13 38.53 5.33
CA GLU A 50 -15.82 39.81 5.20
C GLU A 50 -14.88 40.98 4.83
N ILE A 51 -13.56 40.78 4.86
CA ILE A 51 -12.56 41.80 4.53
C ILE A 51 -11.63 41.21 3.46
N SER A 52 -11.97 41.44 2.20
CA SER A 52 -11.39 40.74 1.03
C SER A 52 -9.86 40.78 0.93
N ASN A 53 -9.22 41.81 1.47
CA ASN A 53 -7.76 42.00 1.41
C ASN A 53 -7.06 41.75 2.77
N PHE A 54 -7.79 41.29 3.78
CA PHE A 54 -7.18 40.98 5.07
C PHE A 54 -6.47 39.63 4.99
N ARG A 55 -5.15 39.67 5.12
CA ARG A 55 -4.30 38.49 5.32
C ARG A 55 -3.21 38.84 6.31
N ARG A 56 -2.97 37.97 7.27
CA ARG A 56 -1.86 38.09 8.20
C ARG A 56 -1.19 36.73 8.38
N GLU A 57 0.13 36.72 8.29
CA GLU A 57 0.93 35.51 8.52
C GLU A 57 1.73 35.69 9.80
N LEU A 58 1.73 34.64 10.61
CA LEU A 58 2.50 34.53 11.86
C LEU A 58 3.25 33.21 11.84
N VAL A 59 4.29 33.11 12.65
CA VAL A 59 5.04 31.88 12.87
C VAL A 59 5.12 31.65 14.37
N THR A 60 4.94 30.40 14.81
CA THR A 60 5.03 30.07 16.23
C THR A 60 6.46 30.15 16.76
N ASP A 61 6.59 30.58 18.02
CA ASP A 61 7.87 30.61 18.74
C ASP A 61 8.34 29.20 19.18
N GLU A 62 9.48 29.13 19.87
CA GLU A 62 10.04 27.87 20.39
C GLU A 62 9.10 27.13 21.36
N LYS A 63 8.14 27.83 21.97
CA LYS A 63 7.11 27.27 22.86
C LYS A 63 5.82 26.95 22.09
N GLY A 64 5.84 27.02 20.76
CA GLY A 64 4.70 26.80 19.87
C GLY A 64 3.63 27.88 19.95
N GLY A 65 3.91 29.00 20.62
CA GLY A 65 2.96 30.08 20.84
C GLY A 65 3.01 31.13 19.73
N PHE A 66 1.89 31.82 19.53
CA PHE A 66 1.80 33.04 18.73
C PHE A 66 0.85 34.03 19.39
N ALA A 67 0.98 35.32 19.05
CA ALA A 67 0.07 36.35 19.52
C ALA A 67 -0.15 37.40 18.43
N THR A 68 -1.36 37.97 18.37
CA THR A 68 -1.67 39.04 17.43
C THR A 68 -2.80 39.94 17.92
N LEU A 69 -2.84 41.18 17.38
CA LEU A 69 -3.88 42.15 17.64
C LEU A 69 -4.75 42.32 16.39
N ILE A 70 -6.05 42.08 16.52
CA ILE A 70 -7.02 42.28 15.44
C ILE A 70 -7.66 43.65 15.60
N VAL A 71 -7.68 44.43 14.52
CA VAL A 71 -8.19 45.81 14.52
C VAL A 71 -9.71 45.86 14.56
N ASP A 72 -10.37 44.94 13.85
CA ASP A 72 -11.82 44.80 13.82
C ASP A 72 -12.26 43.44 14.39
N ALA A 73 -12.44 43.38 15.71
CA ALA A 73 -12.94 42.21 16.43
C ALA A 73 -14.45 42.01 16.31
N THR A 74 -15.16 42.82 15.52
CA THR A 74 -16.58 42.57 15.24
C THR A 74 -16.76 41.42 14.24
N LYS A 75 -15.72 41.12 13.46
CA LYS A 75 -15.66 40.11 12.39
C LYS A 75 -15.10 38.77 12.86
N GLN A 76 -15.34 37.73 12.06
CA GLN A 76 -14.73 36.42 12.26
C GLN A 76 -13.52 36.22 11.34
N TYR A 77 -12.53 35.49 11.84
CA TYR A 77 -11.27 35.25 11.16
C TYR A 77 -11.01 33.76 11.04
N LEU A 78 -10.64 33.33 9.84
CA LEU A 78 -10.22 31.97 9.55
C LEU A 78 -8.74 31.84 9.88
N PHE A 79 -8.41 30.91 10.75
CA PHE A 79 -7.04 30.51 11.07
C PHE A 79 -6.72 29.27 10.29
N HIS A 80 -5.84 29.38 9.31
CA HIS A 80 -5.22 28.25 8.62
C HIS A 80 -3.83 28.02 9.23
N VAL A 81 -3.65 26.88 9.90
CA VAL A 81 -2.42 26.54 10.62
C VAL A 81 -1.77 25.34 9.95
N GLU A 82 -0.52 25.50 9.52
CA GLU A 82 0.26 24.45 8.87
C GLU A 82 1.66 24.30 9.50
N ALA A 83 2.15 23.07 9.55
CA ALA A 83 3.50 22.74 9.99
C ALA A 83 4.01 21.54 9.18
N GLN A 84 5.32 21.48 8.95
CA GLN A 84 5.92 20.39 8.19
C GLN A 84 5.68 19.04 8.90
N GLY A 85 5.16 18.06 8.16
CA GLY A 85 4.86 16.72 8.70
C GLY A 85 3.50 16.61 9.40
N TYR A 86 2.68 17.66 9.38
CA TYR A 86 1.36 17.71 9.99
C TYR A 86 0.27 18.01 8.97
N GLN A 87 -0.96 17.53 9.23
CA GLN A 87 -2.13 17.93 8.47
C GLN A 87 -2.56 19.35 8.87
N PRO A 88 -2.77 20.28 7.91
CA PRO A 88 -3.25 21.63 8.23
C PRO A 88 -4.62 21.61 8.89
N VAL A 89 -4.85 22.55 9.80
CA VAL A 89 -6.14 22.75 10.46
C VAL A 89 -6.67 24.14 10.15
N GLU A 90 -7.97 24.21 9.86
CA GLU A 90 -8.69 25.45 9.67
C GLU A 90 -9.73 25.65 10.77
N GLN A 91 -9.74 26.85 11.38
CA GLN A 91 -10.69 27.19 12.43
C GLN A 91 -11.15 28.63 12.33
N MET A 92 -12.47 28.85 12.30
CA MET A 92 -13.07 30.18 12.39
C MET A 92 -13.19 30.63 13.84
N ASN A 93 -12.68 31.82 14.15
CA ASN A 93 -12.78 32.39 15.49
C ASN A 93 -13.12 33.89 15.44
N LYS A 94 -13.92 34.35 16.42
CA LYS A 94 -14.23 35.76 16.62
C LYS A 94 -13.38 36.32 17.78
N PRO A 95 -12.55 37.35 17.57
CA PRO A 95 -11.79 37.95 18.66
C PRO A 95 -12.72 38.60 19.70
N LEU A 96 -12.28 38.65 20.95
CA LEU A 96 -13.04 39.30 22.03
C LEU A 96 -12.84 40.82 21.98
N ILE A 97 -13.91 41.57 22.24
CA ILE A 97 -13.90 43.05 22.28
C ILE A 97 -13.58 43.51 23.71
N GLY A 98 -12.95 44.70 23.85
CA GLY A 98 -12.77 45.33 25.16
C GLY A 98 -11.49 44.93 25.88
N GLY A 99 -10.43 44.60 25.14
CA GLY A 99 -9.09 44.34 25.70
C GLY A 99 -8.89 42.93 26.27
N GLN A 100 -9.91 42.08 26.26
CA GLN A 100 -9.80 40.67 26.59
C GLN A 100 -8.95 39.93 25.54
N THR A 101 -8.28 38.85 25.97
CA THR A 101 -7.47 38.00 25.09
C THR A 101 -8.24 36.71 24.82
N LEU A 102 -8.45 36.40 23.55
CA LEU A 102 -8.92 35.09 23.12
C LEU A 102 -7.72 34.13 23.08
N GLU A 103 -7.78 33.08 23.88
CA GLU A 103 -6.79 32.00 23.89
C GLU A 103 -7.27 30.87 22.97
N LEU A 104 -6.44 30.46 22.00
CA LEU A 104 -6.73 29.42 21.03
C LEU A 104 -5.74 28.26 21.14
N SER A 105 -6.19 27.05 20.79
CA SER A 105 -5.35 25.86 20.74
C SER A 105 -5.54 25.16 19.40
N PHE A 106 -4.44 24.82 18.74
CA PHE A 106 -4.43 24.14 17.45
C PHE A 106 -3.65 22.82 17.56
N PRO A 107 -4.32 21.73 17.99
CA PRO A 107 -3.73 20.40 17.94
C PRO A 107 -3.69 19.93 16.48
N LEU A 108 -2.49 19.71 15.94
CA LEU A 108 -2.28 19.18 14.60
C LEU A 108 -1.99 17.68 14.68
N LYS A 109 -2.65 16.90 13.82
CA LYS A 109 -2.32 15.49 13.64
C LYS A 109 -1.12 15.36 12.73
N SER A 110 -0.19 14.48 13.09
CA SER A 110 0.92 14.15 12.19
C SER A 110 0.38 13.44 10.94
N VAL A 111 1.05 13.61 9.80
CA VAL A 111 0.67 12.89 8.57
C VAL A 111 0.73 11.37 8.82
N GLN A 112 1.69 10.90 9.61
CA GLN A 112 1.80 9.47 9.96
C GLN A 112 0.59 8.96 10.74
N GLU A 113 0.10 9.72 11.72
CA GLU A 113 -1.11 9.39 12.47
C GLU A 113 -2.34 9.34 11.57
N VAL A 114 -2.51 10.34 10.70
CA VAL A 114 -3.63 10.38 9.74
C VAL A 114 -3.60 9.18 8.81
N MET A 115 -2.43 8.81 8.32
CA MET A 115 -2.27 7.63 7.45
C MET A 115 -2.52 6.33 8.21
N SER A 116 -2.06 6.22 9.45
CA SER A 116 -2.32 5.06 10.33
C SER A 116 -3.82 4.90 10.60
N GLU A 117 -4.52 5.99 10.96
CA GLU A 117 -5.97 5.97 11.14
C GLU A 117 -6.71 5.57 9.86
N ALA A 118 -6.27 6.09 8.70
CA ALA A 118 -6.86 5.73 7.42
C ALA A 118 -6.64 4.25 7.08
N GLN A 119 -5.44 3.72 7.33
CA GLN A 119 -5.13 2.31 7.16
C GLN A 119 -5.95 1.44 8.10
N GLN A 120 -6.05 1.81 9.37
CA GLN A 120 -6.86 1.08 10.35
C GLN A 120 -8.34 1.06 9.94
N LYS A 121 -8.87 2.19 9.46
CA LYS A 121 -10.25 2.24 8.93
C LYS A 121 -10.46 1.30 7.75
N ILE A 122 -9.47 1.12 6.87
CA ILE A 122 -9.54 0.15 5.76
C ILE A 122 -9.53 -1.27 6.33
N LEU A 123 -8.63 -1.54 7.27
CA LEU A 123 -8.49 -2.84 7.93
C LEU A 123 -9.74 -3.25 8.73
N ASP A 124 -10.50 -2.29 9.24
CA ASP A 124 -11.74 -2.52 9.98
C ASP A 124 -12.99 -2.57 9.09
N GLN A 125 -12.85 -2.41 7.76
CA GLN A 125 -13.98 -2.57 6.85
C GLN A 125 -14.51 -4.01 6.89
N PRO A 126 -15.83 -4.21 6.86
CA PRO A 126 -16.43 -5.53 6.70
C PRO A 126 -15.88 -6.26 5.47
N GLY A 127 -15.64 -7.55 5.61
CA GLY A 127 -14.94 -8.39 4.63
C GLY A 127 -13.42 -8.37 4.80
N ILE A 128 -12.81 -7.18 4.89
CA ILE A 128 -11.34 -7.05 5.03
C ILE A 128 -10.91 -7.49 6.43
N LYS A 129 -11.65 -7.07 7.45
CA LYS A 129 -11.40 -7.45 8.85
C LYS A 129 -11.44 -8.97 9.02
N GLU A 130 -12.49 -9.61 8.52
CA GLU A 130 -12.68 -11.06 8.62
C GLU A 130 -11.60 -11.82 7.85
N ALA A 131 -11.17 -11.34 6.68
CA ALA A 131 -10.08 -11.94 5.94
C ALA A 131 -8.74 -11.81 6.67
N ARG A 132 -8.49 -10.69 7.37
CA ARG A 132 -7.29 -10.54 8.22
C ARG A 132 -7.32 -11.48 9.41
N GLU A 133 -8.43 -11.53 10.14
CA GLU A 133 -8.61 -12.47 11.26
C GLU A 133 -8.46 -13.93 10.79
N ALA A 134 -8.95 -14.26 9.59
CA ALA A 134 -8.76 -15.57 8.98
C ALA A 134 -7.28 -15.89 8.73
N GLN A 135 -6.50 -14.92 8.26
CA GLN A 135 -5.06 -15.09 8.07
C GLN A 135 -4.34 -15.32 9.40
N GLU A 136 -4.67 -14.54 10.44
CA GLU A 136 -4.11 -14.72 11.78
C GLU A 136 -4.39 -16.15 12.32
N LEU A 137 -5.62 -16.64 12.09
CA LEU A 137 -5.99 -18.02 12.44
C LEU A 137 -5.23 -19.08 11.64
N LEU A 138 -4.92 -18.82 10.36
CA LEU A 138 -4.06 -19.71 9.56
C LEU A 138 -2.64 -19.77 10.10
N ASP A 139 -2.08 -18.62 10.48
CA ASP A 139 -0.73 -18.53 11.03
C ASP A 139 -0.63 -19.28 12.38
N ASP A 140 -1.72 -19.30 13.15
CA ASP A 140 -1.91 -20.11 14.36
C ASP A 140 -2.19 -21.61 14.09
N GLY A 141 -2.34 -22.02 12.84
CA GLY A 141 -2.67 -23.39 12.44
C GLY A 141 -4.15 -23.79 12.65
N LYS A 142 -5.04 -22.84 12.97
CA LYS A 142 -6.48 -23.05 13.17
C LYS A 142 -7.24 -23.01 11.84
N VAL A 143 -6.96 -23.99 10.99
CA VAL A 143 -7.41 -24.02 9.58
C VAL A 143 -8.94 -23.93 9.41
N GLU A 144 -9.72 -24.67 10.20
CA GLU A 144 -11.18 -24.66 10.06
C GLU A 144 -11.81 -23.34 10.52
N GLU A 145 -11.28 -22.72 11.58
CA GLU A 145 -11.72 -21.40 12.04
C GLU A 145 -11.39 -20.32 11.01
N ALA A 146 -10.20 -20.38 10.43
CA ALA A 146 -9.80 -19.50 9.34
C ALA A 146 -10.72 -19.64 8.13
N ARG A 147 -11.05 -20.88 7.73
CA ARG A 147 -11.99 -21.14 6.63
C ARG A 147 -13.35 -20.50 6.88
N ALA A 148 -13.89 -20.62 8.09
CA ALA A 148 -15.15 -20.00 8.47
C ALA A 148 -15.08 -18.47 8.40
N LYS A 149 -13.94 -17.86 8.77
CA LYS A 149 -13.72 -16.42 8.67
C LYS A 149 -13.56 -15.94 7.22
N PHE A 150 -12.87 -16.68 6.36
CA PHE A 150 -12.85 -16.36 4.93
C PHE A 150 -14.24 -16.47 4.29
N ALA A 151 -15.05 -17.46 4.69
CA ALA A 151 -16.43 -17.58 4.23
C ALA A 151 -17.29 -16.36 4.65
N GLN A 152 -17.10 -15.86 5.89
CA GLN A 152 -17.71 -14.60 6.33
C GLN A 152 -17.21 -13.41 5.50
N ALA A 153 -15.90 -13.37 5.22
CA ALA A 153 -15.29 -12.30 4.45
C ALA A 153 -15.90 -12.18 3.04
N VAL A 154 -16.02 -13.29 2.31
CA VAL A 154 -16.60 -13.29 0.96
C VAL A 154 -18.11 -13.05 0.95
N ALA A 155 -18.82 -13.37 2.04
CA ALA A 155 -20.23 -13.03 2.18
C ALA A 155 -20.46 -11.52 2.37
N LEU A 156 -19.58 -10.87 3.15
CA LEU A 156 -19.62 -9.42 3.39
C LEU A 156 -19.07 -8.62 2.20
N LYS A 157 -18.05 -9.16 1.53
CA LYS A 157 -17.36 -8.52 0.42
C LYS A 157 -17.09 -9.53 -0.72
N PRO A 158 -18.08 -9.78 -1.58
CA PRO A 158 -17.96 -10.79 -2.64
C PRO A 158 -16.90 -10.47 -3.71
N ASP A 159 -16.45 -9.22 -3.83
CA ASP A 159 -15.38 -8.79 -4.74
C ASP A 159 -13.97 -8.88 -4.12
N LEU A 160 -13.84 -9.41 -2.89
CA LEU A 160 -12.55 -9.64 -2.24
C LEU A 160 -11.91 -10.93 -2.76
N TYR A 161 -11.28 -10.85 -3.93
CA TYR A 161 -10.67 -12.01 -4.60
C TYR A 161 -9.65 -12.78 -3.73
N VAL A 162 -8.94 -12.08 -2.84
CA VAL A 162 -7.97 -12.71 -1.92
C VAL A 162 -8.66 -13.67 -0.95
N ALA A 163 -9.84 -13.32 -0.43
CA ALA A 163 -10.58 -14.20 0.47
C ALA A 163 -11.10 -15.46 -0.26
N TRP A 164 -11.55 -15.31 -1.52
CA TRP A 164 -11.88 -16.46 -2.37
C TRP A 164 -10.66 -17.36 -2.61
N LEU A 165 -9.50 -16.78 -2.96
CA LEU A 165 -8.27 -17.54 -3.16
C LEU A 165 -7.88 -18.34 -1.91
N MET A 166 -7.87 -17.70 -0.73
CA MET A 166 -7.45 -18.35 0.51
C MET A 166 -8.42 -19.44 0.95
N GLN A 167 -9.73 -19.19 0.84
CA GLN A 167 -10.73 -20.23 1.08
C GLN A 167 -10.53 -21.43 0.15
N GLY A 168 -10.32 -21.17 -1.15
CA GLY A 168 -10.08 -22.21 -2.13
C GLY A 168 -8.79 -23.01 -1.90
N ASP A 169 -7.71 -22.37 -1.45
CA ASP A 169 -6.46 -23.05 -1.09
C ASP A 169 -6.66 -23.99 0.12
N ILE A 170 -7.40 -23.54 1.14
CA ILE A 170 -7.78 -24.40 2.27
C ILE A 170 -8.60 -25.60 1.78
N ASP A 171 -9.58 -25.37 0.92
CA ASP A 171 -10.43 -26.43 0.37
C ASP A 171 -9.66 -27.43 -0.50
N GLN A 172 -8.71 -26.95 -1.30
CA GLN A 172 -7.82 -27.78 -2.10
C GLN A 172 -6.97 -28.70 -1.20
N LYS A 173 -6.37 -28.15 -0.14
CA LYS A 173 -5.56 -28.92 0.82
C LYS A 173 -6.39 -29.94 1.58
N ALA A 174 -7.67 -29.65 1.83
CA ALA A 174 -8.63 -30.57 2.42
C ALA A 174 -9.18 -31.61 1.42
N GLY A 175 -8.78 -31.57 0.14
CA GLY A 175 -9.28 -32.46 -0.91
C GLY A 175 -10.69 -32.13 -1.40
N LYS A 176 -11.27 -31.01 -0.95
CA LYS A 176 -12.59 -30.50 -1.37
C LYS A 176 -12.46 -29.78 -2.72
N ASN A 177 -12.09 -30.53 -3.75
CA ASN A 177 -11.72 -29.96 -5.04
C ASN A 177 -12.87 -29.20 -5.74
N ASP A 178 -14.12 -29.59 -5.52
CA ASP A 178 -15.28 -28.87 -6.06
C ASP A 178 -15.42 -27.46 -5.45
N ASP A 179 -15.24 -27.34 -4.14
CA ASP A 179 -15.26 -26.06 -3.44
C ASP A 179 -14.08 -25.18 -3.87
N ALA A 180 -12.90 -25.78 -4.06
CA ALA A 180 -11.71 -25.10 -4.55
C ALA A 180 -11.89 -24.56 -5.99
N ILE A 181 -12.52 -25.33 -6.88
CA ILE A 181 -12.86 -24.88 -8.24
C ILE A 181 -13.82 -23.70 -8.17
N MET A 182 -14.91 -23.80 -7.40
CA MET A 182 -15.87 -22.71 -7.23
C MET A 182 -15.17 -21.43 -6.73
N ALA A 183 -14.30 -21.55 -5.72
CA ALA A 183 -13.56 -20.42 -5.18
C ALA A 183 -12.60 -19.82 -6.22
N ALA A 184 -11.91 -20.65 -7.00
CA ALA A 184 -11.07 -20.21 -8.11
C ALA A 184 -11.88 -19.49 -9.20
N GLU A 185 -13.07 -19.98 -9.57
CA GLU A 185 -13.98 -19.31 -10.51
C GLU A 185 -14.39 -17.93 -10.01
N LYS A 186 -14.76 -17.81 -8.73
CA LYS A 186 -15.10 -16.52 -8.11
C LYS A 186 -13.92 -15.57 -8.10
N CYS A 187 -12.73 -16.05 -7.75
CA CYS A 187 -11.52 -15.23 -7.82
C CYS A 187 -11.25 -14.75 -9.25
N LEU A 188 -11.29 -15.65 -10.24
CA LEU A 188 -10.99 -15.34 -11.64
C LEU A 188 -12.06 -14.48 -12.30
N ALA A 189 -13.30 -14.50 -11.81
CA ALA A 189 -14.32 -13.54 -12.24
C ALA A 189 -13.96 -12.09 -11.86
N ILE A 190 -13.23 -11.90 -10.75
CA ILE A 190 -12.79 -10.58 -10.26
C ILE A 190 -11.41 -10.20 -10.84
N LYS A 191 -10.49 -11.17 -10.90
CA LYS A 191 -9.12 -11.01 -11.43
C LYS A 191 -8.80 -12.13 -12.44
N PRO A 192 -9.16 -11.95 -13.73
CA PRO A 192 -9.11 -13.01 -14.74
C PRO A 192 -7.74 -13.64 -15.02
N GLU A 193 -6.65 -12.93 -14.76
CA GLU A 193 -5.29 -13.40 -15.04
C GLU A 193 -4.43 -13.44 -13.77
N PHE A 194 -5.05 -13.54 -12.60
CA PHE A 194 -4.29 -13.65 -11.36
C PHE A 194 -3.63 -15.03 -11.26
N PRO A 195 -2.28 -15.11 -11.26
CA PRO A 195 -1.55 -16.38 -11.34
C PRO A 195 -1.98 -17.40 -10.28
N GLN A 196 -2.14 -16.95 -9.04
CA GLN A 196 -2.48 -17.82 -7.91
C GLN A 196 -3.87 -18.43 -8.05
N CYS A 197 -4.84 -17.72 -8.65
CA CYS A 197 -6.18 -18.26 -8.87
C CYS A 197 -6.24 -19.19 -10.08
N LEU A 198 -5.43 -18.93 -11.11
CA LEU A 198 -5.23 -19.86 -12.22
C LEU A 198 -4.58 -21.16 -11.72
N ALA A 199 -3.55 -21.06 -10.88
CA ALA A 199 -2.87 -22.20 -10.27
C ALA A 199 -3.81 -23.01 -9.36
N LEU A 200 -4.64 -22.34 -8.54
CA LEU A 200 -5.65 -23.01 -7.72
C LEU A 200 -6.62 -23.83 -8.58
N MET A 201 -7.13 -23.25 -9.67
CA MET A 201 -8.00 -23.94 -10.63
C MET A 201 -7.32 -25.18 -11.24
N MET A 202 -6.06 -25.02 -11.68
CA MET A 202 -5.28 -26.12 -12.24
C MET A 202 -5.08 -27.24 -11.22
N ASN A 203 -4.68 -26.91 -9.99
CA ASN A 203 -4.44 -27.90 -8.94
C ASN A 203 -5.72 -28.68 -8.59
N ALA A 204 -6.85 -27.99 -8.47
CA ALA A 204 -8.13 -28.63 -8.17
C ALA A 204 -8.64 -29.48 -9.35
N ALA A 205 -8.48 -29.02 -10.59
CA ALA A 205 -8.83 -29.78 -11.79
C ALA A 205 -7.96 -31.05 -11.95
N GLN A 206 -6.65 -30.93 -11.69
CA GLN A 206 -5.72 -32.06 -11.70
C GLN A 206 -6.11 -33.11 -10.65
N ALA A 207 -6.44 -32.67 -9.43
CA ALA A 207 -6.87 -33.58 -8.35
C ALA A 207 -8.19 -34.31 -8.68
N LYS A 208 -9.06 -33.71 -9.49
CA LYS A 208 -10.28 -34.36 -10.03
C LYS A 208 -10.04 -35.23 -11.26
N GLY A 209 -8.85 -35.18 -11.87
CA GLY A 209 -8.59 -35.79 -13.17
C GLY A 209 -9.29 -35.09 -14.34
N ASP A 210 -9.77 -33.85 -14.16
CA ASP A 210 -10.36 -33.05 -15.23
C ASP A 210 -9.27 -32.43 -16.10
N LYS A 211 -8.75 -33.26 -17.02
CA LYS A 211 -7.68 -32.87 -17.93
C LYS A 211 -8.06 -31.69 -18.83
N ALA A 212 -9.32 -31.61 -19.28
CA ALA A 212 -9.76 -30.56 -20.19
C ALA A 212 -9.72 -29.19 -19.51
N THR A 213 -10.19 -29.11 -18.26
CA THR A 213 -10.10 -27.90 -17.45
C THR A 213 -8.64 -27.58 -17.13
N TYR A 214 -7.84 -28.55 -16.72
CA TYR A 214 -6.41 -28.34 -16.46
C TYR A 214 -5.70 -27.72 -17.67
N ASP A 215 -5.81 -28.32 -18.85
CA ASP A 215 -5.13 -27.87 -20.07
C ASP A 215 -5.56 -26.44 -20.44
N LYS A 216 -6.86 -26.13 -20.35
CA LYS A 216 -7.41 -24.79 -20.61
C LYS A 216 -6.79 -23.73 -19.69
N TYR A 217 -6.67 -24.01 -18.40
CA TYR A 217 -6.15 -23.04 -17.44
C TYR A 217 -4.61 -23.00 -17.40
N ALA A 218 -3.93 -24.08 -17.76
CA ALA A 218 -2.49 -24.11 -17.96
C ALA A 218 -2.04 -23.15 -19.06
N GLU A 219 -2.74 -23.12 -20.20
CA GLU A 219 -2.45 -22.16 -21.28
C GLU A 219 -2.67 -20.71 -20.83
N ARG A 220 -3.71 -20.45 -20.04
CA ARG A 220 -3.95 -19.12 -19.45
C ARG A 220 -2.87 -18.74 -18.43
N TYR A 221 -2.46 -19.68 -17.58
CA TYR A 221 -1.39 -19.46 -16.60
C TYR A 221 -0.06 -19.14 -17.30
N LYS A 222 0.26 -19.88 -18.36
CA LYS A 222 1.42 -19.64 -19.24
C LYS A 222 1.38 -18.25 -19.89
N ALA A 223 0.23 -17.85 -20.43
CA ALA A 223 0.07 -16.53 -21.03
C ALA A 223 0.22 -15.39 -19.99
N ALA A 224 -0.29 -15.59 -18.77
CA ALA A 224 -0.19 -14.62 -17.68
C ALA A 224 1.21 -14.56 -17.03
N ASN A 225 1.98 -15.66 -17.10
CA ASN A 225 3.31 -15.78 -16.51
C ASN A 225 4.34 -16.30 -17.54
N PRO A 226 4.62 -15.55 -18.62
CA PRO A 226 5.54 -16.01 -19.67
C PRO A 226 6.99 -16.16 -19.16
N THR A 227 7.29 -15.65 -17.97
CA THR A 227 8.61 -15.68 -17.32
C THR A 227 8.64 -16.59 -16.09
N ASP A 228 7.61 -17.42 -15.81
CA ASP A 228 7.68 -18.39 -14.72
C ASP A 228 8.53 -19.60 -15.15
N PRO A 229 9.72 -19.81 -14.57
CA PRO A 229 10.62 -20.89 -14.95
C PRO A 229 10.01 -22.28 -14.66
N THR A 230 9.14 -22.39 -13.66
CA THR A 230 8.49 -23.62 -13.22
C THR A 230 7.59 -24.20 -14.31
N LEU A 231 6.97 -23.33 -15.12
CA LEU A 231 6.09 -23.75 -16.20
C LEU A 231 6.87 -24.48 -17.30
N TYR A 232 7.96 -23.87 -17.77
CA TYR A 232 8.81 -24.49 -18.77
C TYR A 232 9.45 -25.78 -18.26
N TYR A 233 9.85 -25.80 -16.99
CA TYR A 233 10.38 -27.01 -16.35
C TYR A 233 9.35 -28.14 -16.27
N ASN A 234 8.13 -27.88 -15.82
CA ASN A 234 7.09 -28.90 -15.72
C ASN A 234 6.71 -29.47 -17.10
N GLU A 235 6.63 -28.62 -18.13
CA GLU A 235 6.42 -29.05 -19.51
C GLU A 235 7.59 -29.93 -19.99
N ALA A 236 8.83 -29.54 -19.67
CA ALA A 236 10.01 -30.34 -19.99
C ALA A 236 9.97 -31.71 -19.31
N VAL A 237 9.64 -31.78 -18.02
CA VAL A 237 9.49 -33.05 -17.27
C VAL A 237 8.46 -33.96 -17.94
N GLY A 238 7.37 -33.41 -18.47
CA GLY A 238 6.39 -34.16 -19.25
C GLY A 238 6.98 -34.84 -20.50
N PHE A 239 7.94 -34.20 -21.17
CA PHE A 239 8.68 -34.80 -22.29
C PHE A 239 9.78 -35.76 -21.81
N LEU A 240 10.49 -35.45 -20.72
CA LEU A 240 11.50 -36.32 -20.12
C LEU A 240 10.91 -37.67 -19.71
N ASN A 241 9.72 -37.68 -19.11
CA ASN A 241 9.02 -38.91 -18.72
C ASN A 241 8.62 -39.77 -19.93
N LYS A 242 8.57 -39.19 -21.14
CA LYS A 242 8.33 -39.88 -22.41
C LYS A 242 9.63 -40.22 -23.14
N GLY A 243 10.78 -39.86 -22.59
CA GLY A 243 12.10 -40.01 -23.23
C GLY A 243 12.35 -39.06 -24.39
N ASP A 244 11.54 -38.00 -24.56
CA ASP A 244 11.67 -37.04 -25.66
C ASP A 244 12.60 -35.87 -25.27
N ASP A 245 13.90 -36.19 -25.16
CA ASP A 245 14.94 -35.23 -24.79
C ASP A 245 15.04 -34.04 -25.75
N ALA A 246 14.72 -34.27 -27.04
CA ALA A 246 14.74 -33.24 -28.07
C ALA A 246 13.73 -32.12 -27.82
N LYS A 247 12.55 -32.44 -27.27
CA LYS A 247 11.54 -31.44 -26.88
C LYS A 247 11.76 -30.90 -25.47
N ALA A 248 12.29 -31.71 -24.55
CA ALA A 248 12.57 -31.27 -23.19
C ALA A 248 13.66 -30.19 -23.13
N LYS A 249 14.73 -30.34 -23.92
CA LYS A 249 15.88 -29.42 -23.93
C LYS A 249 15.51 -27.93 -24.08
N PRO A 250 14.82 -27.49 -25.16
CA PRO A 250 14.52 -26.07 -25.35
C PRO A 250 13.59 -25.49 -24.27
N LEU A 251 12.81 -26.34 -23.59
CA LEU A 251 11.98 -25.91 -22.46
C LEU A 251 12.83 -25.71 -21.21
N LEU A 252 13.79 -26.60 -20.91
CA LEU A 252 14.74 -26.40 -19.81
C LEU A 252 15.62 -25.17 -20.03
N GLU A 253 16.05 -24.91 -21.27
CA GLU A 253 16.79 -23.69 -21.62
C GLU A 253 15.94 -22.44 -21.35
N LYS A 254 14.67 -22.41 -21.75
CA LYS A 254 13.75 -21.32 -21.40
C LYS A 254 13.51 -21.16 -19.90
N ALA A 255 13.46 -22.26 -19.15
CA ALA A 255 13.36 -22.21 -17.70
C ALA A 255 14.57 -21.50 -17.08
N LEU A 256 15.77 -21.74 -17.61
CA LEU A 256 17.00 -21.10 -17.17
C LEU A 256 17.20 -19.68 -17.72
N GLU A 257 16.61 -19.35 -18.86
CA GLU A 257 16.50 -17.95 -19.32
C GLU A 257 15.61 -17.13 -18.38
N ALA A 258 14.51 -17.72 -17.90
CA ALA A 258 13.58 -17.10 -16.97
C ALA A 258 14.15 -16.99 -15.54
N ASP A 259 14.78 -18.05 -15.03
CA ASP A 259 15.54 -18.03 -13.78
C ASP A 259 16.86 -18.81 -13.94
N PRO A 260 17.99 -18.10 -14.12
CA PRO A 260 19.30 -18.72 -14.23
C PRO A 260 19.73 -19.53 -13.00
N LYS A 261 19.03 -19.41 -11.87
CA LYS A 261 19.32 -20.13 -10.62
C LYS A 261 18.38 -21.30 -10.38
N TYR A 262 17.53 -21.67 -11.34
CA TYR A 262 16.55 -22.72 -11.14
C TYR A 262 17.22 -24.10 -11.15
N ALA A 263 17.59 -24.56 -9.95
CA ALA A 263 18.44 -25.72 -9.73
C ALA A 263 17.89 -27.01 -10.37
N ASP A 264 16.58 -27.27 -10.25
CA ASP A 264 15.94 -28.43 -10.86
C ASP A 264 16.10 -28.43 -12.39
N ALA A 265 15.90 -27.28 -13.04
CA ALA A 265 16.06 -27.15 -14.49
C ALA A 265 17.53 -27.31 -14.93
N MET A 266 18.48 -26.76 -14.15
CA MET A 266 19.92 -26.92 -14.42
C MET A 266 20.34 -28.39 -14.36
N PHE A 267 19.91 -29.10 -13.32
CA PHE A 267 20.21 -30.51 -13.17
C PHE A 267 19.62 -31.34 -14.32
N GLN A 268 18.33 -31.15 -14.64
CA GLN A 268 17.69 -31.88 -15.73
C GLN A 268 18.33 -31.57 -17.09
N LEU A 269 18.74 -30.32 -17.34
CA LEU A 269 19.41 -29.96 -18.58
C LEU A 269 20.78 -30.64 -18.70
N GLY A 270 21.53 -30.73 -17.60
CA GLY A 270 22.76 -31.53 -17.54
C GLY A 270 22.53 -33.01 -17.86
N MET A 271 21.46 -33.59 -17.31
CA MET A 271 21.07 -34.98 -17.61
C MET A 271 20.66 -35.18 -19.07
N VAL A 272 19.95 -34.23 -19.66
CA VAL A 272 19.58 -34.23 -21.09
C VAL A 272 20.84 -34.16 -21.96
N TYR A 273 21.76 -33.23 -21.68
CA TYR A 273 23.02 -33.13 -22.42
C TYR A 273 23.84 -34.42 -22.36
N PHE A 274 23.89 -35.06 -21.19
CA PHE A 274 24.57 -36.35 -21.02
C PHE A 274 23.94 -37.45 -21.89
N ARG A 275 22.61 -37.58 -21.89
CA ARG A 275 21.90 -38.58 -22.73
C ARG A 275 22.04 -38.30 -24.22
N MET A 276 22.19 -37.03 -24.62
CA MET A 276 22.46 -36.62 -25.99
C MET A 276 23.93 -36.77 -26.41
N GLY A 277 24.83 -37.12 -25.48
CA GLY A 277 26.27 -37.30 -25.73
C GLY A 277 27.10 -36.01 -25.70
N ASP A 278 26.52 -34.87 -25.32
CA ASP A 278 27.25 -33.61 -25.14
C ASP A 278 27.81 -33.52 -23.71
N THR A 279 28.84 -34.32 -23.45
CA THR A 279 29.47 -34.44 -22.13
C THR A 279 30.05 -33.11 -21.63
N ALA A 280 30.52 -32.24 -22.54
CA ALA A 280 31.08 -30.94 -22.18
C ALA A 280 30.01 -30.04 -21.54
N LYS A 281 28.84 -29.89 -22.20
CA LYS A 281 27.73 -29.10 -21.64
C LYS A 281 27.09 -29.77 -20.43
N ALA A 282 27.02 -31.10 -20.41
CA ALA A 282 26.55 -31.83 -19.24
C ALA A 282 27.39 -31.50 -18.00
N LYS A 283 28.72 -31.51 -18.14
CA LYS A 283 29.67 -31.17 -17.08
C LYS A 283 29.49 -29.74 -16.58
N GLU A 284 29.39 -28.79 -17.51
CA GLU A 284 29.15 -27.38 -17.19
C GLU A 284 27.87 -27.19 -16.36
N MET A 285 26.74 -27.74 -16.82
CA MET A 285 25.45 -27.59 -16.14
C MET A 285 25.45 -28.23 -14.75
N LEU A 286 26.03 -29.43 -14.60
CA LEU A 286 26.10 -30.12 -13.31
C LEU A 286 27.06 -29.43 -12.32
N GLN A 287 28.16 -28.84 -12.79
CA GLN A 287 29.06 -28.03 -11.95
C GLN A 287 28.37 -26.76 -11.46
N ASN A 288 27.67 -26.06 -12.35
CA ASN A 288 26.91 -24.86 -12.00
C ASN A 288 25.79 -25.19 -11.01
N PHE A 289 25.08 -26.30 -11.21
CA PHE A 289 24.06 -26.81 -10.28
C PHE A 289 24.62 -27.04 -8.88
N LEU A 290 25.76 -27.73 -8.74
CA LEU A 290 26.40 -27.97 -7.44
C LEU A 290 26.89 -26.69 -6.77
N THR A 291 27.31 -25.71 -7.56
CA THR A 291 27.72 -24.39 -7.05
C THR A 291 26.52 -23.62 -6.50
N MET A 292 25.37 -23.68 -7.17
CA MET A 292 24.18 -22.91 -6.79
C MET A 292 23.34 -23.59 -5.71
N ALA A 293 23.24 -24.91 -5.73
CA ALA A 293 22.37 -25.69 -4.84
C ALA A 293 23.12 -26.89 -4.22
N PRO A 294 24.15 -26.64 -3.38
CA PRO A 294 24.99 -27.71 -2.83
C PRO A 294 24.24 -28.67 -1.90
N SER A 295 23.10 -28.24 -1.33
CA SER A 295 22.24 -29.06 -0.46
C SER A 295 21.03 -29.67 -1.18
N HIS A 296 20.97 -29.60 -2.51
CA HIS A 296 19.87 -30.16 -3.29
C HIS A 296 19.83 -31.69 -3.20
N LYS A 297 18.65 -32.31 -3.29
CA LYS A 297 18.48 -33.76 -3.14
C LYS A 297 19.23 -34.56 -4.22
N GLU A 298 19.40 -34.01 -5.43
CA GLU A 298 20.19 -34.59 -6.53
C GLU A 298 21.69 -34.23 -6.49
N ALA A 299 22.18 -33.46 -5.52
CA ALA A 299 23.61 -33.10 -5.43
C ALA A 299 24.55 -34.34 -5.36
N PRO A 300 24.23 -35.42 -4.63
CA PRO A 300 25.05 -36.63 -4.65
C PRO A 300 25.12 -37.28 -6.04
N THR A 301 24.00 -37.31 -6.77
CA THR A 301 23.93 -37.85 -8.13
C THR A 301 24.78 -37.04 -9.10
N ALA A 302 24.66 -35.71 -9.07
CA ALA A 302 25.47 -34.82 -9.91
C ALA A 302 26.98 -35.00 -9.63
N THR A 303 27.37 -35.10 -8.35
CA THR A 303 28.76 -35.30 -7.95
C THR A 303 29.32 -36.62 -8.46
N GLU A 304 28.55 -37.70 -8.37
CA GLU A 304 28.99 -39.01 -8.84
C GLU A 304 29.15 -39.04 -10.36
N MET A 305 28.19 -38.47 -11.11
CA MET A 305 28.28 -38.43 -12.57
C MET A 305 29.49 -37.64 -13.06
N LEU A 306 29.82 -36.52 -12.42
CA LEU A 306 30.99 -35.70 -12.78
C LEU A 306 32.34 -36.42 -12.64
N LYS A 307 32.43 -37.51 -11.86
CA LYS A 307 33.65 -38.31 -11.76
C LYS A 307 33.96 -39.11 -13.04
N TYR A 308 32.91 -39.44 -13.81
CA TYR A 308 33.02 -40.29 -15.00
C TYR A 308 32.82 -39.51 -16.32
N MET A 309 32.74 -38.17 -16.24
CA MET A 309 32.58 -37.24 -17.37
C MET A 309 33.85 -36.46 -17.72
#